data_AF-A0A1D2RB79-F1
#
_entry.id   AF-A0A1D2RB79-F1
#
_cell.length_a   1.000
_cell.length_b   1.000
_cell.length_c   1.000
_cell.angle_alpha   90.00
_cell.angle_beta   90.00
_cell.angle_gamma   90.00
#
_symmetry.space_group_name_H-M   'P 1'
#
loop_
_entity.id
_entity.type
_entity.pdbx_description
1 polymer ?
#
loop_
_entity_poly.entity_id
_entity_poly.type
_entity_poly.pdbx_seq_one_letter_code
_entity_poly.pdbx_strand_id
1 'polypeptide(L)'
;MIKEKHITKPHRKQEKRWTCLPACIRICLELLGKKLDEQKIAGLCKTTLFGTKPENAEKGVKELGFNCSRITLSLNNIFNFVSREIPVIIWIYPAYIENTKTLHSVIVNGYSPKGVVYFDPYLKKEIEEDYVTFSDKLEGINNQGMVVWK
;
A
#
# COMPACT_ATOMS: atom_id res chain seq x y z
N MET A 1 -7.54 25.24 -2.62
CA MET A 1 -6.46 24.89 -1.67
C MET A 1 -6.62 23.43 -1.27
N ILE A 2 -5.55 22.65 -1.31
CA ILE A 2 -5.54 21.26 -0.82
C ILE A 2 -5.63 21.32 0.71
N LYS A 3 -6.68 20.73 1.28
CA LYS A 3 -6.80 20.55 2.73
C LYS A 3 -6.10 19.27 3.13
N GLU A 4 -5.27 19.32 4.17
CA GLU A 4 -4.59 18.13 4.68
C GLU A 4 -5.59 17.06 5.14
N LYS A 5 -5.26 15.80 4.87
CA LYS A 5 -5.98 14.63 5.39
C LYS A 5 -4.97 13.53 5.69
N HIS A 6 -5.15 12.88 6.85
CA HIS A 6 -4.33 11.76 7.28
C HIS A 6 -5.20 10.68 7.91
N ILE A 7 -5.02 9.43 7.51
CA ILE A 7 -5.66 8.26 8.09
C ILE A 7 -4.76 7.76 9.22
N THR A 8 -5.30 7.71 10.44
CA THR A 8 -4.60 7.08 11.56
C THR A 8 -4.50 5.58 11.33
N LYS A 9 -3.28 5.07 11.15
CA LYS A 9 -3.04 3.68 10.76
C LYS A 9 -2.15 2.91 11.74
N PRO A 10 -2.33 1.59 11.87
CA PRO A 10 -1.42 0.73 12.63
C PRO A 10 0.02 0.75 12.11
N HIS A 11 0.99 1.12 12.95
CA HIS A 11 2.41 1.16 12.60
C HIS A 11 3.05 -0.24 12.63
N ARG A 12 2.70 -1.06 11.64
CA ARG A 12 3.17 -2.44 11.53
C ARG A 12 4.40 -2.54 10.61
N LYS A 13 5.48 -3.15 11.10
CA LYS A 13 6.62 -3.54 10.26
C LYS A 13 6.30 -4.87 9.56
N GLN A 14 6.74 -5.05 8.31
CA GLN A 14 6.69 -6.36 7.66
C GLN A 14 7.60 -7.35 8.40
N GLU A 15 7.16 -8.60 8.51
CA GLU A 15 7.86 -9.66 9.25
C GLU A 15 9.02 -10.24 8.45
N LYS A 16 8.92 -10.29 7.11
CA LYS A 16 9.94 -10.85 6.22
C LYS A 16 10.22 -9.91 5.05
N ARG A 17 11.41 -9.96 4.46
CA ARG A 17 11.81 -9.05 3.35
C ARG A 17 10.88 -9.10 2.11
N TRP A 18 10.17 -10.21 1.91
CA TRP A 18 9.30 -10.44 0.75
C TRP A 18 7.79 -10.32 1.07
N THR A 19 7.43 -9.87 2.27
CA THR A 19 6.01 -9.77 2.69
C THR A 19 5.48 -8.33 2.73
N CYS A 20 6.07 -7.41 1.95
CA CYS A 20 5.63 -6.01 1.90
C CYS A 20 4.15 -5.85 1.50
N LEU A 21 3.67 -6.59 0.49
CA LEU A 21 2.26 -6.56 0.08
C LEU A 21 1.32 -7.17 1.14
N PRO A 22 1.58 -8.38 1.70
CA PRO A 22 0.83 -8.89 2.86
C PRO A 22 0.82 -7.96 4.07
N ALA A 23 1.93 -7.29 4.37
CA ALA A 23 2.01 -6.30 5.44
C ALA A 23 1.11 -5.09 5.16
N CYS A 24 1.08 -4.61 3.90
CA CYS A 24 0.17 -3.56 3.48
C CYS A 24 -1.30 -3.97 3.65
N ILE A 25 -1.65 -5.17 3.17
CA ILE A 25 -2.99 -5.74 3.32
C ILE A 25 -3.36 -5.84 4.81
N ARG A 26 -2.45 -6.32 5.67
CA ARG A 26 -2.69 -6.42 7.11
C ARG A 26 -3.08 -5.08 7.74
N ILE A 27 -2.40 -4.00 7.36
CA ILE A 27 -2.71 -2.65 7.85
C ILE A 27 -4.08 -2.21 7.33
N CYS A 28 -4.40 -2.43 6.05
CA CYS A 28 -5.72 -2.14 5.50
C CYS A 28 -6.84 -2.92 6.22
N LEU A 29 -6.64 -4.21 6.48
CA LEU A 29 -7.61 -5.04 7.18
C LEU A 29 -7.78 -4.60 8.63
N GLU A 30 -6.70 -4.21 9.32
CA GLU A 30 -6.76 -3.71 10.69
C GLU A 30 -7.51 -2.35 10.76
N LEU A 31 -7.34 -1.49 9.76
CA LEU A 31 -8.16 -0.26 9.58
C LEU A 31 -9.64 -0.58 9.37
N LEU A 32 -9.97 -1.68 8.68
CA LEU A 32 -11.33 -2.18 8.50
C LEU A 32 -11.85 -3.01 9.70
N GLY A 33 -11.15 -2.99 10.84
CA GLY A 33 -11.55 -3.64 12.08
C GLY A 33 -11.20 -5.13 12.18
N LYS A 34 -10.38 -5.67 11.26
CA LYS A 34 -9.97 -7.08 11.24
C LYS A 34 -8.46 -7.23 11.46
N LYS A 35 -8.10 -7.68 12.67
CA LYS A 35 -6.72 -8.06 13.00
C LYS A 35 -6.44 -9.50 12.56
N LEU A 36 -5.38 -9.68 11.78
CA LEU A 36 -4.90 -10.98 11.29
C LEU A 36 -3.37 -10.99 11.26
N ASP A 37 -2.80 -12.18 11.43
CA ASP A 37 -1.35 -12.37 11.36
C ASP A 37 -0.85 -12.24 9.91
N GLU A 38 0.32 -11.64 9.75
CA GLU A 38 0.92 -11.43 8.43
C GLU A 38 1.21 -12.76 7.73
N GLN A 39 1.66 -13.77 8.48
CA GLN A 39 1.88 -15.11 7.94
C GLN A 39 0.61 -15.72 7.34
N LYS A 40 -0.54 -15.54 7.99
CA LYS A 40 -1.82 -16.04 7.48
C LYS A 40 -2.22 -15.34 6.17
N ILE A 41 -2.09 -14.01 6.14
CA ILE A 41 -2.35 -13.22 4.93
C ILE A 41 -1.39 -13.62 3.81
N ALA A 42 -0.10 -13.77 4.12
CA ALA A 42 0.93 -14.17 3.17
C ALA A 42 0.65 -15.55 2.56
N GLY A 43 0.17 -16.51 3.36
CA GLY A 43 -0.25 -17.83 2.91
C GLY A 43 -1.42 -17.78 1.91
N LEU A 44 -2.48 -17.05 2.24
CA LEU A 44 -3.64 -16.87 1.36
C LEU A 44 -3.28 -16.13 0.07
N CYS A 45 -2.38 -15.15 0.16
CA CYS A 45 -1.88 -14.42 -1.00
C CYS A 45 -0.80 -15.19 -1.78
N LYS A 46 -0.51 -16.47 -1.43
CA LYS A 46 0.51 -17.31 -2.08
C LYS A 46 1.86 -16.62 -2.22
N THR A 47 2.28 -15.95 -1.14
CA THR A 47 3.51 -15.17 -1.10
C THR A 47 4.72 -16.09 -1.14
N THR A 48 5.72 -15.75 -1.97
CA THR A 48 6.96 -16.49 -2.13
C THR A 48 8.16 -15.65 -1.69
N LEU A 49 9.37 -16.21 -1.76
CA LEU A 49 10.61 -15.45 -1.52
C LEU A 49 10.83 -14.29 -2.50
N PHE A 50 10.13 -14.30 -3.64
CA PHE A 50 10.14 -13.24 -4.66
C PHE A 50 9.01 -12.22 -4.48
N GLY A 51 8.22 -12.34 -3.40
CA GLY A 51 7.08 -11.48 -3.12
C GLY A 51 5.74 -12.09 -3.51
N THR A 52 4.77 -11.22 -3.69
CA THR A 52 3.35 -11.57 -3.90
C THR A 52 2.90 -11.01 -5.24
N LYS A 53 2.34 -11.86 -6.10
CA LYS A 53 1.72 -11.41 -7.35
C LYS A 53 0.39 -10.70 -7.05
N PRO A 54 0.07 -9.58 -7.72
CA PRO A 54 -1.17 -8.85 -7.46
C PRO A 54 -2.44 -9.72 -7.58
N GLU A 55 -2.50 -10.62 -8.56
CA GLU A 55 -3.66 -11.50 -8.77
C GLU A 55 -3.85 -12.50 -7.61
N ASN A 56 -2.75 -12.93 -6.98
CA ASN A 56 -2.82 -13.80 -5.80
C ASN A 56 -3.22 -13.01 -4.57
N ALA A 57 -2.76 -11.76 -4.43
CA ALA A 57 -3.21 -10.86 -3.38
C ALA A 57 -4.73 -10.63 -3.48
N GLU A 58 -5.25 -10.38 -4.68
CA GLU A 58 -6.69 -10.19 -4.89
C GLU A 58 -7.51 -11.41 -4.45
N LYS A 59 -7.05 -12.62 -4.80
CA LYS A 59 -7.67 -13.88 -4.37
C LYS A 59 -7.61 -14.05 -2.84
N GLY A 60 -6.44 -13.81 -2.25
CA GLY A 60 -6.23 -13.94 -0.81
C GLY A 60 -7.10 -12.97 -0.01
N VAL A 61 -7.27 -11.72 -0.47
CA VAL A 61 -8.16 -10.73 0.17
C VAL A 61 -9.62 -11.16 0.07
N LYS A 62 -10.06 -11.70 -1.08
CA LYS A 62 -11.41 -12.25 -1.25
C LYS A 62 -11.68 -13.45 -0.32
N GLU A 63 -10.72 -14.35 -0.17
CA GLU A 63 -10.82 -15.48 0.77
C GLU A 63 -10.93 -15.04 2.23
N LEU A 64 -10.46 -13.83 2.57
CA LEU A 64 -10.62 -13.22 3.90
C LEU A 64 -11.99 -12.56 4.11
N GLY A 65 -12.87 -12.56 3.11
CA GLY A 65 -14.19 -11.93 3.16
C GLY A 65 -14.19 -10.43 2.89
N PHE A 66 -13.16 -9.93 2.18
CA PHE A 66 -13.03 -8.53 1.79
C PHE A 66 -13.04 -8.38 0.28
N ASN A 67 -13.38 -7.19 -0.19
CA ASN A 67 -13.28 -6.82 -1.58
C ASN A 67 -11.96 -6.11 -1.85
N CYS A 68 -11.46 -6.26 -3.07
CA CYS A 68 -10.27 -5.56 -3.55
C CYS A 68 -10.34 -5.39 -5.07
N SER A 69 -9.65 -4.36 -5.55
CA SER A 69 -9.45 -4.14 -6.97
C SER A 69 -8.08 -3.52 -7.19
N ARG A 70 -7.38 -4.01 -8.22
CA ARG A 70 -6.39 -3.19 -8.91
C ARG A 70 -7.06 -2.02 -9.60
N ILE A 71 -6.41 -0.88 -9.55
CA ILE A 71 -6.89 0.36 -10.14
C ILE A 71 -5.72 1.11 -10.79
N THR A 72 -6.06 1.88 -11.82
CA THR A 72 -5.16 2.92 -12.34
C THR A 72 -5.33 4.16 -11.48
N LEU A 73 -4.23 4.63 -10.93
CA LEU A 73 -4.13 5.72 -9.99
C LEU A 73 -3.87 7.05 -10.70
N SER A 74 -4.34 8.10 -10.04
CA SER A 74 -3.98 9.49 -10.27
C SER A 74 -4.00 10.17 -8.91
N LEU A 75 -3.31 11.29 -8.74
CA LEU A 75 -3.36 12.04 -7.49
C LEU A 75 -4.80 12.31 -7.03
N ASN A 76 -5.68 12.68 -7.98
CA ASN A 76 -7.09 12.94 -7.69
C ASN A 76 -7.82 11.71 -7.13
N ASN A 77 -7.61 10.52 -7.69
CA ASN A 77 -8.29 9.34 -7.17
C ASN A 77 -7.69 8.86 -5.84
N ILE A 78 -6.38 9.02 -5.63
CA ILE A 78 -5.74 8.79 -4.34
C ILE A 78 -6.38 9.69 -3.27
N PHE A 79 -6.53 10.99 -3.54
CA PHE A 79 -7.18 11.92 -2.60
C PHE A 79 -8.64 11.54 -2.35
N ASN A 80 -9.36 11.10 -3.37
CA ASN A 80 -10.74 10.62 -3.22
C ASN A 80 -10.85 9.39 -2.33
N PHE A 81 -9.92 8.43 -2.41
CA PHE A 81 -9.90 7.28 -1.51
C PHE A 81 -9.51 7.68 -0.08
N VAL A 82 -8.43 8.45 0.07
CA VAL A 82 -7.91 8.86 1.37
C VAL A 82 -8.90 9.75 2.14
N SER A 83 -9.60 10.64 1.44
CA SER A 83 -10.66 11.48 2.05
C SER A 83 -11.84 10.67 2.57
N ARG A 84 -12.06 9.46 2.05
CA ARG A 84 -13.06 8.49 2.50
C ARG A 84 -12.49 7.45 3.47
N GLU A 85 -11.28 7.69 3.97
CA GLU A 85 -10.57 6.80 4.90
C GLU A 85 -10.29 5.40 4.33
N ILE A 86 -10.18 5.32 3.00
CA ILE A 86 -9.78 4.11 2.28
C ILE A 86 -8.28 4.24 1.97
N PRO A 87 -7.40 3.48 2.64
CA PRO A 87 -5.98 3.46 2.33
C PRO A 87 -5.74 2.88 0.94
N VAL A 88 -4.75 3.43 0.22
CA VAL A 88 -4.37 2.98 -1.12
C VAL A 88 -3.03 2.28 -1.04
N ILE A 89 -2.98 1.01 -1.46
CA ILE A 89 -1.72 0.29 -1.62
C ILE A 89 -1.15 0.65 -2.99
N ILE A 90 0.10 1.08 -3.03
CA ILE A 90 0.81 1.37 -4.27
C ILE A 90 2.08 0.53 -4.35
N TRP A 91 2.59 0.39 -5.58
CA TRP A 91 3.92 -0.15 -5.79
C TRP A 91 4.90 0.96 -6.14
N ILE A 92 6.14 0.86 -5.66
CA ILE A 92 7.21 1.80 -5.96
C ILE A 92 8.53 1.05 -6.18
N TYR A 93 9.49 1.69 -6.84
CA TYR A 93 10.90 1.27 -6.86
C TYR A 93 11.68 2.11 -5.84
N PRO A 94 11.86 1.64 -4.60
CA PRO A 94 12.54 2.42 -3.57
C PRO A 94 14.06 2.43 -3.81
N ALA A 95 14.66 3.62 -3.74
CA ALA A 95 16.10 3.80 -3.95
C ALA A 95 16.98 3.10 -2.89
N TYR A 96 16.42 2.80 -1.70
CA TYR A 96 17.15 2.20 -0.57
C TYR A 96 17.08 0.67 -0.52
N ILE A 97 16.36 0.00 -1.42
CA ILE A 97 16.36 -1.47 -1.50
C ILE A 97 17.45 -1.90 -2.49
N GLU A 98 18.42 -2.68 -2.00
CA GLU A 98 19.50 -3.25 -2.82
C GLU A 98 18.92 -4.00 -4.04
N ASN A 99 19.49 -3.78 -5.23
CA ASN A 99 18.92 -4.12 -6.55
C ASN A 99 17.65 -3.32 -6.88
N THR A 100 17.85 -2.09 -7.34
CA THR A 100 16.90 -1.00 -7.70
C THR A 100 15.73 -1.36 -8.63
N LYS A 101 15.57 -2.63 -9.00
CA LYS A 101 14.49 -3.17 -9.84
C LYS A 101 13.48 -4.01 -9.07
N THR A 102 13.59 -4.10 -7.74
CA THR A 102 12.60 -4.84 -6.95
C THR A 102 11.41 -3.94 -6.64
N LEU A 103 10.23 -4.36 -7.11
CA LEU A 103 8.97 -3.68 -6.83
C LEU A 103 8.60 -3.84 -5.34
N HIS A 104 8.27 -2.73 -4.68
CA HIS A 104 7.95 -2.69 -3.25
C HIS A 104 6.56 -2.11 -3.02
N SER A 105 5.83 -2.63 -2.02
CA SER A 105 4.50 -2.15 -1.69
C SER A 105 4.52 -1.22 -0.47
N VAL A 106 3.85 -0.08 -0.59
CA VAL A 106 3.64 0.90 0.48
C VAL A 106 2.15 1.31 0.53
N ILE A 107 1.74 1.98 1.61
CA ILE A 107 0.35 2.43 1.79
C ILE A 107 0.31 3.94 1.80
N VAL A 108 -0.40 4.53 0.85
CA VAL A 108 -0.79 5.94 0.94
C VAL A 108 -1.90 6.08 1.98
N ASN A 109 -1.61 6.86 3.01
CA ASN A 109 -2.51 7.11 4.13
C ASN A 109 -2.80 8.60 4.34
N GLY A 110 -2.21 9.50 3.55
CA GLY A 110 -2.48 10.92 3.70
C GLY A 110 -1.99 11.77 2.54
N TYR A 111 -2.30 13.05 2.64
CA TYR A 111 -1.76 14.11 1.80
C TYR A 111 -1.83 15.44 2.55
N SER A 112 -0.89 16.32 2.26
CA SER A 112 -0.77 17.66 2.83
C SER A 112 -0.50 18.67 1.71
N PRO A 113 -0.49 19.99 1.96
CA PRO A 113 -0.05 20.96 0.96
C PRO A 113 1.35 20.70 0.37
N LYS A 114 2.21 19.95 1.07
CA LYS A 114 3.57 19.63 0.62
C LYS A 114 3.62 18.40 -0.29
N GLY A 115 2.67 17.48 -0.18
CA GLY A 115 2.78 16.23 -0.92
C GLY A 115 1.87 15.09 -0.45
N VAL A 116 2.24 13.87 -0.85
CA VAL A 116 1.58 12.63 -0.48
C VAL A 116 2.29 12.00 0.71
N VAL A 117 1.51 11.52 1.68
CA VAL A 117 2.01 10.81 2.85
C VAL A 117 1.73 9.32 2.67
N TYR A 118 2.79 8.52 2.72
CA TYR A 118 2.68 7.06 2.67
C TYR A 118 3.53 6.40 3.75
N PHE A 119 3.08 5.22 4.16
CA PHE A 119 3.78 4.37 5.11
C PHE A 119 4.48 3.22 4.41
N ASP A 120 5.75 3.09 4.70
CA ASP A 120 6.55 1.96 4.27
C ASP A 120 6.63 0.88 5.39
N PRO A 121 6.05 -0.32 5.17
CA PRO A 121 6.13 -1.41 6.14
C PRO A 121 7.55 -1.98 6.31
N TYR A 122 8.46 -1.80 5.35
CA TYR A 122 9.86 -2.23 5.46
C TYR A 122 10.62 -1.37 6.46
N LEU A 123 10.55 -0.05 6.28
CA LEU A 123 11.20 0.93 7.14
C LEU A 123 10.44 1.17 8.45
N LYS A 124 9.17 0.76 8.53
CA LYS A 124 8.24 1.10 9.61
C LYS A 124 8.16 2.63 9.81
N LYS A 125 8.14 3.38 8.71
CA LYS A 125 8.24 4.84 8.69
C LYS A 125 7.21 5.46 7.75
N GLU A 126 6.71 6.62 8.14
CA GLU A 126 5.94 7.51 7.27
C GLU A 126 6.89 8.42 6.48
N ILE A 127 6.60 8.55 5.20
CA ILE A 127 7.34 9.35 4.25
C ILE A 127 6.36 10.34 3.64
N GLU A 128 6.69 11.62 3.72
CA GLU A 128 6.02 12.67 2.97
C GLU A 128 6.88 12.97 1.74
N GLU A 129 6.28 12.86 0.57
CA GLU A 129 6.94 13.04 -0.72
C GLU A 129 6.20 14.09 -1.51
N ASP A 130 6.94 15.02 -2.13
CA ASP A 130 6.33 16.05 -2.96
C ASP A 130 5.57 15.45 -4.15
N TYR A 131 4.59 16.20 -4.64
CA TYR A 131 3.68 15.71 -5.67
C TYR A 131 4.35 15.36 -7.00
N VAL A 132 5.45 16.02 -7.36
CA VAL A 132 6.15 15.75 -8.62
C VAL A 132 6.89 14.43 -8.49
N THR A 133 7.73 14.30 -7.45
CA THR A 133 8.49 13.07 -7.19
C THR A 133 7.58 11.86 -6.99
N PHE A 134 6.44 12.04 -6.30
CA PHE A 134 5.47 10.97 -6.12
C PHE A 134 4.80 10.58 -7.45
N SER A 135 4.43 11.55 -8.29
CA SER A 135 3.81 11.28 -9.60
C SER A 135 4.78 10.56 -10.53
N ASP A 136 6.04 10.95 -10.57
CA ASP A 136 7.07 10.27 -11.37
C ASP A 136 7.23 8.79 -10.95
N LYS A 137 7.21 8.51 -9.64
CA LYS A 137 7.23 7.14 -9.11
C LYS A 137 6.00 6.35 -9.52
N LEU A 138 4.83 6.99 -9.49
CA LEU A 138 3.56 6.39 -9.86
C LEU A 138 3.48 6.11 -11.37
N GLU A 139 4.03 6.98 -12.21
CA GLU A 139 4.15 6.74 -13.65
C GLU A 139 5.13 5.60 -13.95
N GLY A 140 6.25 5.53 -13.23
CA GLY A 140 7.24 4.46 -13.36
C GLY A 140 6.71 3.04 -13.08
N ILE A 141 5.54 2.91 -12.45
CA ILE A 141 4.82 1.66 -12.22
C ILE A 141 3.48 1.58 -12.98
N ASN A 142 3.34 2.32 -14.08
CA ASN A 142 2.13 2.40 -14.92
C ASN A 142 0.87 2.80 -14.15
N ASN A 143 1.05 3.67 -13.15
CA ASN A 143 0.01 4.17 -12.29
C ASN A 143 -0.80 3.06 -11.61
N GLN A 144 -0.21 1.90 -11.30
CA GLN A 144 -0.95 0.79 -10.70
C GLN A 144 -1.05 0.91 -9.17
N GLY A 145 -2.23 0.60 -8.64
CA GLY A 145 -2.44 0.46 -7.21
C GLY A 145 -3.51 -0.57 -6.88
N MET A 146 -3.75 -0.77 -5.59
CA MET A 146 -4.79 -1.64 -5.08
C MET A 146 -5.48 -0.98 -3.90
N VAL A 147 -6.80 -1.11 -3.84
CA VAL A 147 -7.61 -0.72 -2.68
C VAL A 147 -8.32 -1.94 -2.12
N VAL A 148 -8.54 -1.94 -0.81
CA VAL A 148 -9.23 -3.01 -0.07
C VAL A 148 -10.37 -2.39 0.73
N TRP A 149 -11.55 -3.01 0.66
CA TRP A 149 -12.74 -2.54 1.37
C TRP A 149 -13.61 -3.72 1.80
N LYS A 150 -14.62 -3.45 2.64
CA LYS A 150 -15.62 -4.44 3.04
C LYS A 150 -16.76 -4.48 2.06
#